data_AF-A0A7S0ESW6-F1
#
_entry.id   AF-A0A7S0ESW6-F1
#
_cell.length_a   1.000
_cell.length_b   1.000
_cell.length_c   1.000
_cell.angle_alpha   90.00
_cell.angle_beta   90.00
_cell.angle_gamma   90.00
#
_symmetry.space_group_name_H-M   'P 1'
#
loop_
_entity.id
_entity.type
_entity.pdbx_description
1 polymer ?
#
loop_
_entity_poly.entity_id
_entity_poly.type
_entity_poly.pdbx_seq_one_letter_code
_entity_poly.pdbx_strand_id
1 'polypeptide(L)'
;VDAFVDVHGDETLPFAFIAGAEGCACWGDRIQALQGAFVASYARANPDMQSFFGYEVEPPLEGNMAVCSNAIAQRFDCLGVTLEMPFKGEMPHNLGDGTPFQGPRAAALGASLLDPLAHLASSLRGVSAPSFGPEDAYLAPTEDAAQVGAYVREQRAAFAAKLSARAA
;
A
#
# COMPACT_ATOMS: atom_id res chain seq x y z
N VAL A 1 8.83 19.29 -3.01
CA VAL A 1 7.96 18.09 -2.94
C VAL A 1 8.09 17.56 -1.53
N ASP A 2 6.97 17.36 -0.85
CA ASP A 2 6.94 16.92 0.57
C ASP A 2 6.26 15.56 0.74
N ALA A 3 5.37 15.21 -0.20
CA ALA A 3 4.89 13.87 -0.49
C ALA A 3 4.75 13.71 -2.02
N PHE A 4 4.92 12.49 -2.53
CA PHE A 4 4.79 12.13 -3.93
C PHE A 4 4.19 10.73 -4.07
N VAL A 5 3.20 10.59 -4.95
CA VAL A 5 2.54 9.31 -5.25
C VAL A 5 2.49 9.16 -6.76
N ASP A 6 3.13 8.12 -7.28
CA ASP A 6 3.08 7.71 -8.69
C ASP A 6 2.03 6.62 -8.86
N VAL A 7 1.03 6.79 -9.73
CA VAL A 7 -0.17 5.93 -9.77
C VAL A 7 -0.12 5.00 -10.99
N HIS A 8 -0.15 3.70 -10.74
CA HIS A 8 0.07 2.62 -11.72
C HIS A 8 -0.96 1.49 -11.58
N GLY A 9 -0.79 0.45 -12.39
CA GLY A 9 -1.52 -0.80 -12.26
C GLY A 9 -0.61 -2.00 -12.48
N ASP A 10 -0.84 -3.05 -11.69
CA ASP A 10 -0.03 -4.27 -11.68
C ASP A 10 -0.81 -5.48 -12.23
N GLU A 11 -0.17 -6.23 -13.13
CA GLU A 11 -0.77 -7.36 -13.83
C GLU A 11 -0.75 -8.67 -13.04
N THR A 12 0.01 -8.74 -11.93
CA THR A 12 0.38 -9.98 -11.26
C THR A 12 -0.35 -10.14 -9.93
N LEU A 13 -0.11 -9.23 -8.98
CA LEU A 13 -0.69 -9.22 -7.65
C LEU A 13 -2.17 -8.79 -7.72
N PRO A 14 -3.06 -9.46 -6.96
CA PRO A 14 -4.48 -9.19 -7.03
C PRO A 14 -4.96 -8.09 -6.07
N PHE A 15 -4.05 -7.26 -5.56
CA PHE A 15 -4.27 -6.30 -4.48
C PHE A 15 -3.78 -4.90 -4.87
N ALA A 16 -4.35 -3.86 -4.25
CA ALA A 16 -3.69 -2.56 -4.25
C ALA A 16 -2.56 -2.55 -3.19
N PHE A 17 -1.43 -1.93 -3.52
CA PHE A 17 -0.28 -1.88 -2.63
C PHE A 17 0.61 -0.66 -2.90
N ILE A 18 1.52 -0.39 -1.96
CA ILE A 18 2.56 0.63 -2.09
C ILE A 18 3.92 -0.04 -2.27
N ALA A 19 4.68 0.45 -3.26
CA ALA A 19 6.13 0.27 -3.33
C ALA A 19 6.83 1.58 -2.93
N GLY A 20 7.83 1.48 -2.05
CA GLY A 20 8.54 2.62 -1.49
C GLY A 20 9.91 2.86 -2.11
N ALA A 21 10.75 3.59 -1.36
CA ALA A 21 12.12 3.90 -1.72
C ALA A 21 13.13 3.21 -0.77
N GLU A 22 12.80 2.00 -0.31
CA GLU A 22 13.56 1.24 0.69
C GLU A 22 15.02 0.98 0.28
N GLY A 23 15.26 0.75 -1.00
CA GLY A 23 16.61 0.57 -1.56
C GLY A 23 17.39 1.87 -1.73
N CYS A 24 16.78 3.04 -1.55
CA CYS A 24 17.44 4.33 -1.78
C CYS A 24 18.25 4.81 -0.57
N ALA A 25 19.24 5.67 -0.80
CA ALA A 25 20.08 6.23 0.27
C ALA A 25 19.33 7.18 1.22
N CYS A 26 18.17 7.70 0.81
CA CYS A 26 17.28 8.46 1.69
C CYS A 26 16.45 7.59 2.64
N TRP A 27 16.45 6.27 2.47
CA TRP A 27 15.76 5.37 3.39
C TRP A 27 16.39 5.43 4.78
N GLY A 28 15.54 5.61 5.79
CA GLY A 28 15.92 5.72 7.19
C GLY A 28 14.71 5.97 8.07
N ASP A 29 14.90 6.10 9.38
CA ASP A 29 13.84 6.12 10.40
C ASP A 29 12.66 7.05 10.05
N ARG A 30 12.96 8.23 9.51
CA ARG A 30 11.94 9.21 9.11
C ARG A 30 11.08 8.71 7.96
N ILE A 31 11.69 8.33 6.83
CA ILE A 31 10.96 7.90 5.64
C ILE A 31 10.22 6.59 5.91
N GLN A 32 10.85 5.68 6.64
CA GLN A 32 10.23 4.43 7.08
C GLN A 32 8.99 4.68 7.95
N ALA A 33 9.06 5.57 8.94
CA ALA A 33 7.92 5.91 9.78
C ALA A 33 6.79 6.57 8.98
N LEU A 34 7.11 7.46 8.04
CA LEU A 34 6.12 8.06 7.14
C LEU A 34 5.45 7.01 6.26
N GLN A 35 6.22 6.12 5.62
CA GLN A 35 5.64 5.10 4.74
C GLN A 35 4.78 4.09 5.51
N GLY A 36 5.22 3.66 6.70
CA GLY A 36 4.41 2.81 7.58
C GLY A 36 3.06 3.44 7.91
N ALA A 37 3.08 4.69 8.37
CA ALA A 37 1.86 5.42 8.71
C ALA A 37 0.97 5.67 7.49
N PHE A 38 1.57 5.95 6.34
CA PHE A 38 0.86 6.16 5.09
C PHE A 38 0.10 4.89 4.67
N VAL A 39 0.79 3.75 4.59
CA VAL A 39 0.19 2.47 4.17
C VAL A 39 -0.87 2.01 5.17
N ALA A 40 -0.58 2.08 6.47
CA ALA A 40 -1.50 1.67 7.51
C ALA A 40 -2.79 2.53 7.54
N SER A 41 -2.66 3.85 7.47
CA SER A 41 -3.83 4.74 7.42
C SER A 41 -4.62 4.59 6.12
N TYR A 42 -3.97 4.32 4.99
CA TYR A 42 -4.64 4.04 3.74
C TYR A 42 -5.45 2.74 3.79
N ALA A 43 -4.89 1.67 4.35
CA ALA A 43 -5.59 0.40 4.58
C ALA A 43 -6.81 0.54 5.52
N ARG A 44 -6.77 1.47 6.48
CA ARG A 44 -7.94 1.80 7.32
C ARG A 44 -8.99 2.60 6.55
N ALA A 45 -8.56 3.52 5.69
CA ALA A 45 -9.45 4.38 4.91
C ALA A 45 -10.16 3.64 3.77
N ASN A 46 -9.50 2.62 3.18
CA ASN A 46 -10.03 1.92 2.02
C ASN A 46 -9.86 0.39 2.10
N PRO A 47 -10.94 -0.40 1.99
CA PRO A 47 -10.88 -1.86 2.04
C PRO A 47 -10.24 -2.52 0.80
N ASP A 48 -9.95 -1.77 -0.27
CA ASP A 48 -9.13 -2.23 -1.40
C ASP A 48 -7.63 -2.18 -1.10
N MET A 49 -7.23 -1.43 -0.07
CA MET A 49 -5.85 -1.25 0.32
C MET A 49 -5.46 -2.22 1.45
N GLN A 50 -4.20 -2.63 1.46
CA GLN A 50 -3.64 -3.53 2.46
C GLN A 50 -2.14 -3.21 2.70
N SER A 51 -1.53 -3.84 3.72
CA SER A 51 -0.19 -3.48 4.22
C SER A 51 0.84 -4.62 4.19
N PHE A 52 0.51 -5.79 3.65
CA PHE A 52 1.30 -7.01 3.77
C PHE A 52 1.89 -7.48 2.44
N PHE A 53 1.17 -7.29 1.34
CA PHE A 53 1.55 -7.76 0.01
C PHE A 53 2.01 -6.61 -0.87
N GLY A 54 3.00 -6.87 -1.72
CA GLY A 54 3.62 -5.89 -2.60
C GLY A 54 4.99 -6.42 -3.04
N TYR A 55 5.67 -5.68 -3.92
CA TYR A 55 6.98 -6.09 -4.42
C TYR A 55 8.00 -6.31 -3.29
N GLU A 56 8.91 -7.25 -3.49
CA GLU A 56 10.06 -7.40 -2.60
C GLU A 56 10.88 -6.12 -2.55
N VAL A 57 11.34 -5.79 -1.34
CA VAL A 57 12.15 -4.61 -1.09
C VAL A 57 13.55 -4.78 -1.66
N GLU A 58 13.99 -3.79 -2.45
CA GLU A 58 15.37 -3.70 -2.92
C GLU A 58 16.36 -3.60 -1.74
N PRO A 59 17.54 -4.24 -1.81
CA PRO A 59 18.55 -4.12 -0.77
C PRO A 59 18.99 -2.66 -0.54
N PRO A 60 19.48 -2.32 0.66
CA PRO A 60 19.94 -0.97 0.94
C PRO A 60 20.99 -0.48 -0.06
N LEU A 61 20.80 0.73 -0.59
CA LEU A 61 21.66 1.36 -1.61
C LEU A 61 21.64 0.70 -3.00
N GLU A 62 20.72 -0.23 -3.25
CA GLU A 62 20.53 -0.86 -4.56
C GLU A 62 19.31 -0.29 -5.31
N GLY A 63 18.70 0.78 -4.79
CA GLY A 63 17.52 1.42 -5.36
C GLY A 63 17.73 1.91 -6.80
N ASN A 64 16.84 1.51 -7.73
CA ASN A 64 16.93 1.97 -9.11
C ASN A 64 16.47 3.42 -9.26
N MET A 65 17.42 4.34 -9.48
CA MET A 65 17.16 5.78 -9.64
C MET A 65 16.44 6.18 -10.94
N ALA A 66 16.22 5.25 -11.87
CA ALA A 66 15.35 5.47 -13.02
C ALA A 66 13.85 5.36 -12.66
N VAL A 67 13.51 4.75 -11.52
CA VAL A 67 12.14 4.69 -10.98
C VAL A 67 11.77 6.05 -10.40
N CYS A 68 10.57 6.55 -10.74
CA CYS A 68 10.15 7.91 -10.42
C CYS A 68 10.06 8.17 -8.91
N SER A 69 9.41 7.26 -8.16
CA SER A 69 9.28 7.34 -6.70
C SER A 69 10.65 7.39 -6.01
N ASN A 70 11.58 6.52 -6.39
CA ASN A 70 12.98 6.53 -5.94
C ASN A 70 13.67 7.87 -6.22
N ALA A 71 13.61 8.34 -7.48
CA ALA A 71 14.22 9.61 -7.90
C ALA A 71 13.71 10.80 -7.11
N ILE A 72 12.40 10.89 -6.91
CA ILE A 72 11.75 11.99 -6.19
C ILE A 72 12.04 11.89 -4.68
N ALA A 73 11.90 10.71 -4.08
CA ALA A 73 12.21 10.48 -2.66
C ALA A 73 13.65 10.91 -2.34
N GLN A 74 14.63 10.44 -3.12
CA GLN A 74 16.04 10.76 -2.92
C GLN A 74 16.34 12.25 -3.14
N ARG A 75 15.79 12.86 -4.20
CA ARG A 75 16.10 14.25 -4.57
C ARG A 75 15.56 15.26 -3.56
N PHE A 76 14.41 14.95 -2.95
CA PHE A 76 13.68 15.86 -2.08
C PHE A 76 13.62 15.39 -0.62
N ASP A 77 14.18 14.23 -0.26
CA ASP A 77 14.05 13.63 1.07
C ASP A 77 12.57 13.56 1.52
N CYS A 78 11.66 13.20 0.62
CA CYS A 78 10.21 13.15 0.88
C CYS A 78 9.68 11.72 0.95
N LEU A 79 8.46 11.56 1.48
CA LEU A 79 7.67 10.36 1.20
C LEU A 79 7.44 10.30 -0.32
N GLY A 80 8.05 9.31 -0.99
CA GLY A 80 7.87 9.05 -2.41
C GLY A 80 7.53 7.60 -2.62
N VAL A 81 6.34 7.35 -3.17
CA VAL A 81 5.78 6.00 -3.29
C VAL A 81 5.14 5.78 -4.65
N THR A 82 5.07 4.52 -5.06
CA THR A 82 4.25 4.05 -6.18
C THR A 82 3.01 3.38 -5.62
N LEU A 83 1.83 3.80 -6.06
CA LEU A 83 0.56 3.11 -5.82
C LEU A 83 0.26 2.19 -7.00
N GLU A 84 0.24 0.89 -6.75
CA GLU A 84 -0.14 -0.12 -7.72
C GLU A 84 -1.58 -0.56 -7.50
N MET A 85 -2.38 -0.57 -8.57
CA MET A 85 -3.76 -1.08 -8.57
C MET A 85 -3.84 -2.39 -9.36
N PRO A 86 -4.58 -3.40 -8.89
CA PRO A 86 -4.57 -4.68 -9.56
C PRO A 86 -5.40 -4.63 -10.86
N PHE A 87 -4.85 -5.17 -11.95
CA PHE A 87 -5.68 -5.53 -13.10
C PHE A 87 -6.64 -6.68 -12.75
N LYS A 88 -6.24 -7.54 -11.81
CA LYS A 88 -7.01 -8.71 -11.33
C LYS A 88 -7.49 -8.45 -9.90
N GLY A 89 -8.74 -8.01 -9.70
CA GLY A 89 -9.21 -7.68 -8.35
C GLY A 89 -9.76 -8.89 -7.57
N GLU A 90 -9.03 -9.42 -6.59
CA GLU A 90 -9.53 -10.45 -5.65
C GLU A 90 -9.38 -10.03 -4.18
N MET A 91 -10.28 -9.17 -3.70
CA MET A 91 -10.32 -8.65 -2.33
C MET A 91 -11.54 -9.16 -1.54
N PRO A 92 -11.46 -9.30 -0.20
CA PRO A 92 -12.52 -9.90 0.62
C PRO A 92 -13.93 -9.35 0.37
N HIS A 93 -14.05 -8.08 0.02
CA HIS A 93 -15.31 -7.40 -0.21
C HIS A 93 -15.89 -7.57 -1.63
N ASN A 94 -15.11 -8.03 -2.62
CA ASN A 94 -15.59 -8.33 -3.99
C ASN A 94 -15.52 -9.83 -4.35
N LEU A 95 -15.19 -10.72 -3.40
CA LEU A 95 -15.17 -12.17 -3.62
C LEU A 95 -16.55 -12.78 -3.93
N GLY A 96 -17.64 -12.07 -3.65
CA GLY A 96 -19.00 -12.61 -3.73
C GLY A 96 -19.71 -12.50 -5.08
N ASP A 97 -19.40 -11.48 -5.86
CA ASP A 97 -20.00 -11.24 -7.17
C ASP A 97 -19.02 -11.45 -8.33
N GLY A 98 -17.73 -11.62 -8.01
CA GLY A 98 -16.67 -11.78 -9.01
C GLY A 98 -16.42 -10.51 -9.82
N THR A 99 -16.92 -9.36 -9.36
CA THR A 99 -16.74 -8.08 -10.05
C THR A 99 -15.26 -7.70 -9.96
N PRO A 100 -14.57 -7.49 -11.10
CA PRO A 100 -13.15 -7.15 -11.10
C PRO A 100 -12.90 -5.76 -10.49
N PHE A 101 -11.62 -5.45 -10.26
CA PHE A 101 -11.23 -4.07 -9.98
C PHE A 101 -11.51 -3.22 -11.23
N GLN A 102 -12.25 -2.12 -11.05
CA GLN A 102 -12.78 -1.32 -12.17
C GLN A 102 -12.85 0.16 -11.79
N GLY A 103 -13.10 1.03 -12.78
CA GLY A 103 -13.05 2.49 -12.66
C GLY A 103 -13.68 3.07 -11.38
N PRO A 104 -14.90 2.69 -10.97
CA PRO A 104 -15.48 3.18 -9.72
C PRO A 104 -14.66 2.85 -8.45
N ARG A 105 -14.04 1.67 -8.37
CA ARG A 105 -13.16 1.29 -7.26
C ARG A 105 -11.83 2.03 -7.30
N ALA A 106 -11.25 2.18 -8.49
CA ALA A 106 -10.07 3.03 -8.68
C ALA A 106 -10.35 4.49 -8.26
N ALA A 107 -11.51 5.04 -8.61
CA ALA A 107 -11.92 6.37 -8.21
C ALA A 107 -12.13 6.49 -6.69
N ALA A 108 -12.73 5.48 -6.04
CA ALA A 108 -12.86 5.43 -4.59
C ALA A 108 -11.49 5.34 -3.90
N LEU A 109 -10.58 4.51 -4.42
CA LEU A 109 -9.20 4.39 -3.96
C LEU A 109 -8.47 5.73 -4.06
N GLY A 110 -8.57 6.41 -5.20
CA GLY A 110 -8.01 7.75 -5.40
C GLY A 110 -8.62 8.81 -4.48
N ALA A 111 -9.93 8.76 -4.19
CA ALA A 111 -10.56 9.68 -3.24
C ALA A 111 -10.02 9.47 -1.81
N SER A 112 -9.91 8.21 -1.37
CA SER A 112 -9.37 7.86 -0.05
C SER A 112 -7.87 8.10 0.11
N LEU A 113 -7.13 8.40 -0.97
CA LEU A 113 -5.71 8.80 -0.89
C LEU A 113 -5.51 10.09 -0.09
N LEU A 114 -6.55 10.93 0.02
CA LEU A 114 -6.49 12.15 0.82
C LEU A 114 -6.40 11.87 2.32
N ASP A 115 -6.96 10.75 2.80
CA ASP A 115 -6.95 10.38 4.21
C ASP A 115 -5.53 10.12 4.76
N PRO A 116 -4.69 9.27 4.16
CA PRO A 116 -3.31 9.09 4.61
C PRO A 116 -2.49 10.38 4.44
N LEU A 117 -2.69 11.16 3.38
CA LEU A 117 -1.99 12.44 3.23
C LEU A 117 -2.35 13.43 4.35
N ALA A 118 -3.62 13.48 4.74
CA ALA A 118 -4.08 14.30 5.86
C ALA A 118 -3.52 13.80 7.21
N HIS A 119 -3.49 12.48 7.42
CA HIS A 119 -2.91 11.85 8.61
C HIS A 119 -1.43 12.20 8.79
N LEU A 120 -0.69 12.34 7.69
CA LEU A 120 0.74 12.64 7.70
C LEU A 120 1.08 14.14 7.66
N ALA A 121 0.10 15.01 7.37
CA ALA A 121 0.35 16.39 6.90
C ALA A 121 1.31 17.19 7.81
N SER A 122 1.18 17.07 9.14
CA SER A 122 2.03 17.77 10.11
C SER A 122 3.44 17.19 10.25
N SER A 123 3.67 15.99 9.74
CA SER A 123 4.92 15.21 9.88
C SER A 123 5.73 15.13 8.58
N LEU A 124 5.15 15.51 7.44
CA LEU A 124 5.82 15.44 6.13
C LEU A 124 7.12 16.26 6.08
N ARG A 125 7.21 17.36 6.85
CA ARG A 125 8.37 18.26 6.90
C ARG A 125 8.66 18.78 8.29
N GLY A 126 9.92 19.15 8.53
CA GLY A 126 10.37 19.78 9.78
C GLY A 126 10.45 18.84 10.99
N VAL A 127 9.98 17.59 10.87
CA VAL A 127 10.05 16.56 11.90
C VAL A 127 11.06 15.49 11.48
N SER A 128 12.19 15.40 12.19
CA SER A 128 13.27 14.45 11.88
C SER A 128 12.96 13.02 12.31
N ALA A 129 12.11 12.83 13.33
CA ALA A 129 11.70 11.54 13.84
C ALA A 129 10.18 11.57 14.12
N PRO A 130 9.34 11.49 13.08
CA PRO A 130 7.90 11.46 13.27
C PRO A 130 7.52 10.17 14.01
N SER A 131 6.65 10.31 14.99
CA SER A 131 6.17 9.20 15.80
C SER A 131 4.67 9.03 15.58
N PHE A 132 4.29 7.81 15.25
CA PHE A 132 2.91 7.40 15.04
C PHE A 132 2.58 6.24 16.00
N GLY A 133 1.30 5.87 16.08
CA GLY A 133 0.86 4.74 16.89
C GLY A 133 1.45 3.41 16.40
N PRO A 134 1.45 2.35 17.23
CA PRO A 134 1.93 1.03 16.82
C PRO A 134 1.17 0.46 15.61
N GLU A 135 -0.08 0.87 15.39
CA GLU A 135 -0.88 0.54 14.21
C GLU A 135 -0.35 1.12 12.90
N ASP A 136 0.54 2.11 12.98
CA ASP A 136 1.17 2.81 11.86
C ASP A 136 2.61 2.35 11.63
N ALA A 137 3.05 1.28 12.31
CA ALA A 137 4.38 0.73 12.13
C ALA A 137 4.59 0.23 10.69
N TYR A 138 5.78 0.47 10.16
CA TYR A 138 6.18 -0.04 8.85
C TYR A 138 6.20 -1.57 8.85
N LEU A 139 5.64 -2.15 7.78
CA LEU A 139 5.67 -3.57 7.49
C LEU A 139 6.36 -3.74 6.13
N ALA A 140 7.40 -4.57 6.08
CA ALA A 140 8.02 -4.92 4.81
C ALA A 140 7.05 -5.79 4.00
N PRO A 141 6.72 -5.42 2.75
CA PRO A 141 5.82 -6.19 1.91
C PRO A 141 6.45 -7.51 1.46
N THR A 142 5.60 -8.46 1.07
CA THR A 142 6.00 -9.70 0.42
C THR A 142 5.14 -9.99 -0.82
N GLU A 143 5.76 -10.49 -1.88
CA GLU A 143 5.07 -10.99 -3.07
C GLU A 143 5.11 -12.53 -3.18
N ASP A 144 5.43 -13.22 -2.07
CA ASP A 144 5.47 -14.68 -2.05
C ASP A 144 4.12 -15.26 -2.49
N ALA A 145 4.14 -15.94 -3.64
CA ALA A 145 2.93 -16.45 -4.27
C ALA A 145 2.18 -17.48 -3.40
N ALA A 146 2.89 -18.22 -2.54
CA ALA A 146 2.26 -19.18 -1.65
C ALA A 146 1.49 -18.49 -0.52
N GLN A 147 2.06 -17.43 0.06
CA GLN A 147 1.42 -16.58 1.08
C GLN A 147 0.24 -15.81 0.50
N VAL A 148 0.40 -15.18 -0.67
CA VAL A 148 -0.67 -14.51 -1.40
C VAL A 148 -1.82 -15.49 -1.66
N GLY A 149 -1.51 -16.66 -2.22
CA GLY A 149 -2.51 -17.68 -2.51
C GLY A 149 -3.21 -18.23 -1.27
N ALA A 150 -2.49 -18.38 -0.15
CA ALA A 150 -3.09 -18.81 1.12
C ALA A 150 -4.06 -17.76 1.66
N TYR A 151 -3.66 -16.49 1.64
CA TYR A 151 -4.50 -15.38 2.07
C TYR A 151 -5.79 -15.30 1.23
N VAL A 152 -5.69 -15.33 -0.10
CA VAL A 152 -6.88 -15.31 -0.97
C VAL A 152 -7.85 -16.45 -0.65
N ARG A 153 -7.34 -17.67 -0.44
CA ARG A 153 -8.17 -18.84 -0.06
C ARG A 153 -8.86 -18.63 1.29
N GLU A 154 -8.15 -18.09 2.27
CA GLU A 154 -8.72 -17.79 3.59
C GLU A 154 -9.83 -16.74 3.49
N GLN A 155 -9.60 -15.66 2.73
CA GLN A 155 -10.61 -14.62 2.54
C GLN A 155 -11.86 -15.15 1.84
N ARG A 156 -11.70 -16.07 0.86
CA ARG A 156 -12.82 -16.77 0.21
C ARG A 156 -13.60 -17.62 1.20
N ALA A 157 -12.91 -18.39 2.04
CA ALA A 157 -13.56 -19.22 3.06
C ALA A 157 -14.31 -18.36 4.09
N ALA A 158 -13.70 -17.28 4.56
CA ALA A 158 -14.31 -16.35 5.51
C ALA A 158 -15.54 -15.65 4.92
N PHE A 159 -15.49 -15.25 3.65
CA PHE A 159 -16.63 -14.67 2.94
C PHE A 159 -17.77 -15.68 2.79
N ALA A 160 -17.48 -16.92 2.36
CA ALA A 160 -18.48 -17.98 2.25
C ALA A 160 -19.16 -18.29 3.60
N ALA A 161 -18.40 -18.33 4.70
CA ALA A 161 -18.94 -18.53 6.03
C ALA A 161 -19.89 -17.39 6.46
N LYS A 162 -19.54 -16.13 6.17
CA LYS A 162 -20.40 -14.96 6.44
C LYS A 162 -21.71 -15.01 5.64
N LEU A 163 -21.68 -15.47 4.38
CA LEU A 163 -22.89 -15.66 3.58
C LEU A 163 -23.80 -16.73 4.19
N SER A 164 -23.25 -17.89 4.53
CA SER A 164 -24.01 -18.99 5.16
C SER A 164 -24.66 -18.55 6.47
N ALA A 165 -23.96 -17.79 7.30
CA ALA A 165 -24.48 -17.27 8.58
C ALA A 165 -25.60 -16.23 8.41
N ARG A 166 -25.65 -15.52 7.29
CA ARG A 166 -26.75 -14.56 6.98
C ARG A 166 -27.99 -15.23 6.41
N ALA A 167 -27.87 -16.45 5.90
CA ALA A 167 -28.96 -17.22 5.31
C ALA A 167 -29.68 -18.15 6.31
N ALA A 168 -29.14 -18.30 7.52
CA ALA A 168 -29.70 -19.05 8.65
C ALA A 168 -30.45 -18.13 9.62
#